data_AF-M1FE18-F1
#
_entry.id   AF-M1FE18-F1
#
_cell.length_a   1.000
_cell.length_b   1.000
_cell.length_c   1.000
_cell.angle_alpha   90.00
_cell.angle_beta   90.00
_cell.angle_gamma   90.00
#
_symmetry.space_group_name_H-M   'P 1'
#
loop_
_entity.id
_entity.type
_entity.pdbx_description
1 polymer ?
#
loop_
_entity_poly.entity_id
_entity_poly.type
_entity_poly.pdbx_seq_one_letter_code
_entity_poly.pdbx_strand_id
1 'polypeptide(L)'
;MNTPTLPALLERFFTDRLMRQPHVSANTIASYRDTFRLLLVFTQKQLGKPPSSLNWDDIDAAFVSAFLEDLEVNRSISARARNLRLTAIRSFFRFVS
;
A
#
# COMPACT_ATOMS: atom_id res chain seq x y z
N MET A 1 -12.83 22.46 2.07
CA MET A 1 -11.71 21.73 2.68
C MET A 1 -11.07 20.89 1.59
N ASN A 2 -9.78 21.03 1.36
CA ASN A 2 -9.10 20.30 0.28
C ASN A 2 -8.90 18.84 0.74
N THR A 3 -9.53 17.88 0.07
CA THR A 3 -9.36 16.45 0.39
C THR A 3 -7.89 16.09 0.18
N PRO A 4 -7.19 15.54 1.19
CA PRO A 4 -5.78 15.21 1.03
C PRO A 4 -5.58 14.14 -0.04
N THR A 5 -4.58 14.35 -0.91
CA THR A 5 -4.27 13.44 -2.03
C THR A 5 -3.68 12.13 -1.52
N LEU A 6 -3.74 11.07 -2.34
CA LEU A 6 -3.17 9.77 -2.01
C LEU A 6 -1.67 9.86 -1.61
N PRO A 7 -0.79 10.59 -2.34
CA PRO A 7 0.60 10.77 -1.92
C PRO A 7 0.75 11.41 -0.54
N ALA A 8 -0.03 12.45 -0.24
CA ALA A 8 0.02 13.14 1.04
C ALA A 8 -0.43 12.24 2.20
N LEU A 9 -1.42 11.38 1.97
CA LEU A 9 -1.88 10.42 2.98
C LEU A 9 -0.88 9.28 3.19
N LEU A 10 -0.23 8.80 2.12
CA LEU A 10 0.85 7.82 2.25
C LEU A 10 2.02 8.38 3.05
N GLU A 11 2.43 9.62 2.78
CA GLU A 11 3.48 10.28 3.54
C GLU A 11 3.13 10.31 5.03
N ARG A 12 1.97 10.87 5.39
CA ARG A 12 1.49 10.95 6.77
C ARG A 12 1.35 9.58 7.43
N PHE A 13 0.95 8.55 6.68
CA PHE A 13 0.88 7.19 7.21
C PHE A 13 2.26 6.68 7.66
N PHE A 14 3.32 6.94 6.91
CA PHE A 14 4.66 6.55 7.31
C PHE A 14 5.23 7.45 8.41
N THR A 15 5.16 8.77 8.24
CA THR A 15 5.84 9.75 9.10
C THR A 15 5.10 10.02 10.41
N ASP A 16 3.77 10.09 10.37
CA ASP A 16 2.95 10.47 11.53
C ASP A 16 2.36 9.26 12.24
N ARG A 17 2.00 8.19 11.50
CA ARG A 17 1.38 7.01 12.09
C ARG A 17 2.39 5.93 12.44
N LEU A 18 3.09 5.37 11.46
CA LEU A 18 3.97 4.21 11.70
C LEU A 18 5.22 4.56 12.49
N MET A 19 5.88 5.68 12.17
CA MET A 19 7.11 6.08 12.86
C MET A 19 6.88 6.63 14.28
N ARG A 20 5.66 7.12 14.59
CA ARG A 20 5.34 7.66 15.93
C ARG A 20 4.61 6.65 16.83
N GLN A 21 4.13 5.53 16.29
CA GLN A 21 3.48 4.51 17.10
C GLN A 21 4.52 3.70 17.88
N PRO A 22 4.43 3.66 19.22
CA PRO A 22 5.22 2.71 19.99
C PRO A 22 4.85 1.30 19.53
N HIS A 23 5.85 0.42 19.41
CA HIS A 23 5.74 -1.01 19.06
C HIS A 23 5.68 -1.38 17.57
N VAL A 24 5.76 -0.43 16.63
CA VAL A 24 5.99 -0.80 15.22
C VAL A 24 7.49 -1.00 14.98
N SER A 25 7.90 -2.23 14.69
CA SER A 25 9.32 -2.52 14.44
C SER A 25 9.81 -1.91 13.12
N ALA A 26 11.11 -1.62 13.02
CA ALA A 26 11.72 -1.16 11.77
C ALA A 26 11.47 -2.12 10.60
N ASN A 27 11.45 -3.44 10.86
CA ASN A 27 11.13 -4.46 9.86
C ASN A 27 9.68 -4.38 9.38
N THR A 28 8.74 -4.06 10.28
CA THR A 28 7.34 -3.82 9.92
C THR A 28 7.21 -2.58 9.03
N ILE A 29 7.87 -1.48 9.40
CA ILE A 29 7.88 -0.24 8.59
C ILE A 29 8.47 -0.52 7.20
N ALA A 30 9.62 -1.19 7.13
CA ALA A 30 10.26 -1.56 5.87
C ALA A 30 9.35 -2.45 5.02
N SER A 31 8.72 -3.47 5.61
CA SER A 31 7.78 -4.35 4.90
C SER A 31 6.56 -3.60 4.38
N TYR A 32 6.02 -2.64 5.14
CA TYR A 32 4.90 -1.81 4.70
C TYR A 32 5.33 -0.91 3.54
N ARG A 33 6.47 -0.22 3.66
CA ARG A 33 7.04 0.61 2.59
C ARG A 33 7.22 -0.19 1.30
N ASP A 34 7.80 -1.38 1.39
CA ASP A 34 8.03 -2.23 0.23
C ASP A 34 6.71 -2.71 -0.37
N THR A 35 5.69 -2.96 0.45
CA THR A 35 4.32 -3.27 -0.02
C THR A 35 3.77 -2.13 -0.87
N PHE A 36 3.80 -0.89 -0.38
CA PHE A 36 3.28 0.26 -1.11
C PHE A 36 4.09 0.58 -2.36
N ARG A 37 5.42 0.42 -2.31
CA ARG A 37 6.26 0.55 -3.52
C ARG A 37 5.82 -0.43 -4.61
N LEU A 38 5.58 -1.70 -4.26
CA LEU A 38 5.12 -2.71 -5.21
C LEU A 38 3.72 -2.40 -5.74
N LEU A 39 2.81 -1.96 -4.86
CA LEU A 39 1.47 -1.57 -5.26
C LEU A 39 1.50 -0.41 -6.26
N LEU A 40 2.30 0.62 -6.03
CA LEU A 40 2.40 1.77 -6.94
C LEU A 40 2.97 1.37 -8.31
N VAL A 41 3.99 0.51 -8.34
CA VAL A 41 4.55 -0.04 -9.59
C VAL A 41 3.51 -0.88 -10.34
N PHE A 42 2.77 -1.73 -9.62
CA PHE A 42 1.69 -2.52 -10.19
C PHE A 42 0.59 -1.63 -10.75
N THR A 43 0.20 -0.58 -10.00
CA THR A 43 -0.84 0.37 -10.41
C THR A 43 -0.45 1.11 -11.67
N GLN A 44 0.79 1.60 -11.74
CA GLN A 44 1.31 2.25 -12.95
C GLN A 44 1.31 1.29 -14.15
N LYS A 45 1.69 0.02 -13.94
CA LYS A 45 1.69 -1.01 -15.00
C LYS A 45 0.28 -1.29 -15.53
N GLN A 46 -0.72 -1.38 -14.66
CA GLN A 46 -2.09 -1.76 -15.05
C GLN A 46 -2.89 -0.57 -15.62
N LEU A 47 -2.73 0.62 -15.04
CA LEU A 47 -3.54 1.79 -15.40
C LEU A 47 -2.84 2.75 -16.37
N GLY A 48 -1.53 2.60 -16.58
CA GLY A 48 -0.72 3.52 -17.39
C GLY A 48 -0.55 4.92 -16.77
N LYS A 49 -1.02 5.13 -15.54
CA LYS A 49 -0.98 6.40 -14.82
C LYS A 49 0.28 6.50 -13.94
N PRO A 50 1.00 7.63 -13.90
CA PRO A 50 2.07 7.81 -12.93
C PRO A 50 1.50 7.81 -11.48
N PRO A 51 2.26 7.29 -10.49
CA PRO A 51 1.83 7.25 -9.08
C PRO A 51 1.31 8.58 -8.51
N SER A 52 1.85 9.70 -8.97
CA SER A 52 1.45 11.05 -8.55
C SER A 52 0.05 11.48 -9.04
N SER A 53 -0.50 10.76 -10.02
CA SER A 53 -1.84 11.02 -10.61
C SER A 53 -2.90 10.00 -10.18
N LEU A 54 -2.54 9.09 -9.26
CA LEU A 54 -3.47 8.09 -8.74
C LEU A 54 -4.47 8.73 -7.78
N ASN A 55 -5.73 8.36 -7.94
CA ASN A 55 -6.83 8.76 -7.09
C ASN A 55 -7.27 7.61 -6.19
N TRP A 56 -8.11 7.93 -5.20
CA TRP A 56 -8.68 6.94 -4.27
C TRP A 56 -9.47 5.83 -4.98
N ASP A 57 -10.20 6.19 -6.02
CA ASP A 57 -11.06 5.28 -6.76
C ASP A 57 -10.28 4.31 -7.66
N ASP A 58 -8.98 4.55 -7.88
CA ASP A 58 -8.12 3.66 -8.67
C ASP A 58 -7.69 2.40 -7.88
N ILE A 59 -7.81 2.40 -6.54
CA ILE A 59 -7.34 1.31 -5.66
C ILE A 59 -8.52 0.73 -4.87
N ASP A 60 -9.39 0.00 -5.56
CA ASP A 60 -10.50 -0.71 -4.94
C ASP A 60 -10.12 -2.13 -4.45
N ALA A 61 -11.08 -2.83 -3.87
CA ALA A 61 -10.86 -4.18 -3.35
C ALA A 61 -10.51 -5.21 -4.44
N ALA A 62 -11.05 -5.06 -5.65
CA ALA A 62 -10.74 -5.95 -6.77
C ALA A 62 -9.30 -5.72 -7.25
N PHE A 63 -8.88 -4.46 -7.32
CA PHE A 63 -7.53 -4.05 -7.69
C PHE A 63 -6.49 -4.56 -6.68
N VAL A 64 -6.78 -4.43 -5.38
CA VAL A 64 -5.92 -4.99 -4.32
C VAL A 64 -5.84 -6.52 -4.43
N SER A 65 -6.94 -7.18 -4.78
CA SER A 65 -6.96 -8.64 -4.94
C SER A 65 -6.09 -9.08 -6.11
N ALA A 66 -6.23 -8.42 -7.27
CA ALA A 66 -5.40 -8.66 -8.46
C ALA A 66 -3.91 -8.40 -8.19
N PHE A 67 -3.58 -7.34 -7.45
CA PHE A 67 -2.21 -7.06 -7.02
C PHE A 67 -1.62 -8.20 -6.17
N LEU A 68 -2.38 -8.72 -5.21
CA LEU A 68 -1.90 -9.78 -4.32
C LEU A 68 -1.74 -11.11 -5.06
N GLU A 69 -2.61 -11.39 -6.03
CA GLU A 69 -2.51 -12.55 -6.92
C GLU A 69 -1.28 -12.44 -7.84
N ASP A 70 -1.03 -11.28 -8.45
CA ASP A 70 0.16 -11.03 -9.27
C ASP A 70 1.45 -11.30 -8.47
N LEU A 71 1.51 -10.87 -7.21
CA LEU A 71 2.67 -11.15 -6.37
C LEU A 71 2.84 -12.63 -6.04
N GLU A 72 1.76 -13.36 -5.81
CA GLU A 72 1.79 -14.79 -5.51
C GLU A 72 2.23 -15.59 -6.74
N VAL A 73 1.71 -15.27 -7.92
CA VAL A 73 2.01 -15.98 -9.17
C VAL A 73 3.36 -15.58 -9.75
N ASN A 74 3.61 -14.27 -9.92
CA ASN A 74 4.78 -13.79 -10.67
C ASN A 74 6.03 -13.59 -9.80
N ARG A 75 5.86 -13.45 -8.49
CA ARG A 75 7.00 -13.32 -7.55
C ARG A 75 7.10 -14.49 -6.58
N SER A 76 6.24 -15.49 -6.71
CA SER A 76 6.24 -16.72 -5.91
C SER A 76 6.31 -16.45 -4.40
N ILE A 77 5.65 -15.39 -3.93
CA ILE A 77 5.63 -15.08 -2.51
C ILE A 77 4.75 -16.08 -1.77
N SER A 78 5.13 -16.43 -0.54
CA SER A 78 4.30 -17.32 0.28
C SER A 78 3.00 -16.65 0.72
N ALA A 79 1.99 -17.46 1.06
CA ALA A 79 0.73 -16.99 1.66
C ALA A 79 0.96 -16.09 2.89
N ARG A 80 1.99 -16.39 3.70
CA ARG A 80 2.40 -15.53 4.84
C ARG A 80 2.81 -14.14 4.37
N ALA A 81 3.65 -14.06 3.34
CA ALA A 81 4.14 -12.82 2.78
C ALA A 81 3.02 -12.03 2.07
N ARG A 82 2.05 -12.73 1.46
CA ARG A 82 0.82 -12.14 0.90
C ARG A 82 -0.06 -11.53 1.98
N ASN A 83 -0.30 -12.25 3.08
CA ASN A 83 -1.11 -11.77 4.20
C ASN A 83 -0.49 -10.55 4.90
N LEU A 84 0.83 -10.49 5.01
CA LEU A 84 1.54 -9.32 5.54
C LEU A 84 1.29 -8.07 4.67
N ARG A 85 1.33 -8.22 3.35
CA ARG A 85 1.07 -7.13 2.40
C ARG A 85 -0.40 -6.67 2.46
N LEU A 86 -1.34 -7.61 2.50
CA LEU A 86 -2.76 -7.28 2.72
C LEU A 86 -2.97 -6.54 4.05
N THR A 87 -2.25 -6.93 5.10
CA THR A 87 -2.32 -6.26 6.41
C THR A 87 -1.82 -4.82 6.33
N ALA A 88 -0.72 -4.56 5.62
CA ALA A 88 -0.20 -3.21 5.40
C ALA A 88 -1.23 -2.32 4.68
N ILE A 89 -1.86 -2.85 3.62
CA ILE A 89 -2.89 -2.14 2.84
C ILE A 89 -4.10 -1.84 3.72
N ARG A 90 -4.63 -2.83 4.45
CA ARG A 90 -5.75 -2.65 5.39
C ARG A 90 -5.45 -1.63 6.48
N SER A 91 -4.22 -1.64 7.01
CA SER A 91 -3.78 -0.68 8.03
C SER A 91 -3.82 0.76 7.52
N PHE A 92 -3.38 0.97 6.27
CA PHE A 92 -3.47 2.28 5.62
C PHE A 92 -4.92 2.72 5.36
N PHE A 93 -5.76 1.85 4.80
CA PHE A 93 -7.18 2.19 4.59
C PHE A 93 -7.91 2.49 5.90
N ARG A 94 -7.55 1.83 7.00
CA ARG A 94 -8.06 2.17 8.33
C ARG A 94 -7.55 3.52 8.84
N PHE A 95 -6.35 3.93 8.46
CA PHE A 95 -5.78 5.22 8.84
C PHE A 95 -6.43 6.40 8.09
N VAL A 96 -6.85 6.18 6.84
CA VAL A 96 -7.46 7.24 6.02
C VAL A 96 -8.99 7.34 6.15
N SER A 97 -9.62 6.35 6.79
CA SER A 97 -11.04 6.36 7.18
C SER A 97 -11.25 7.30 8.36
#